data_AF-A0A645IRB1-F1
#
_entry.id   AF-A0A645IRB1-F1
#
_cell.length_a   1.000
_cell.length_b   1.000
_cell.length_c   1.000
_cell.angle_alpha   90.00
_cell.angle_beta   90.00
_cell.angle_gamma   90.00
#
_symmetry.space_group_name_H-M   'P 1'
#
loop_
_entity.id
_entity.type
_entity.pdbx_description
1 polymer ?
#
loop_
_entity_poly.entity_id
_entity_poly.type
_entity_poly.pdbx_seq_one_letter_code
_entity_poly.pdbx_strand_id
1 'polypeptide(L)'
;MPTYYGPYFLPEERKRHSARGGLIPPDSLSGKTYTTYEEQFQYELYYVDHISFLLDIKVIFATISIIVNRVKTSYGSEMDRPHLNVYRANLNKCVNKESYDK
;
A
#
# COMPACT_ATOMS: atom_id res chain seq x y z
N MET A 1 -6.95 -7.20 -8.37
CA MET A 1 -7.01 -5.72 -8.22
C MET A 1 -7.96 -5.15 -9.26
N PRO A 2 -8.61 -4.00 -8.99
CA PRO A 2 -9.45 -3.33 -9.97
C PRO A 2 -8.64 -2.91 -11.21
N THR A 3 -9.20 -3.09 -12.40
CA THR A 3 -8.51 -2.82 -13.68
C THR A 3 -8.19 -1.33 -13.89
N TYR A 4 -8.97 -0.43 -13.30
CA TYR A 4 -8.85 1.01 -13.44
C TYR A 4 -7.74 1.66 -12.59
N TYR A 5 -6.94 0.89 -11.84
CA TYR A 5 -5.80 1.42 -11.07
C TYR A 5 -4.51 1.55 -11.90
N GLY A 6 -4.42 0.87 -13.04
CA GLY A 6 -3.24 0.85 -13.90
C GLY A 6 -2.60 2.22 -14.16
N PRO A 7 -3.37 3.25 -14.56
CA PRO A 7 -2.84 4.58 -14.88
C PRO A 7 -2.34 5.40 -13.67
N TYR A 8 -2.55 4.93 -12.45
CA TYR A 8 -2.21 5.68 -11.23
C TYR A 8 -1.01 5.09 -10.48
N PHE A 9 -0.43 3.99 -10.99
CA PHE A 9 0.81 3.43 -10.47
C PHE A 9 2.02 4.13 -11.07
N LEU A 10 2.99 4.42 -10.21
CA LEU A 10 4.31 4.84 -10.65
C LEU A 10 5.05 3.65 -11.30
N PRO A 11 6.01 3.91 -12.21
CA PRO A 11 6.80 2.85 -12.84
C PRO A 11 7.45 1.90 -11.82
N GLU A 12 7.97 2.45 -10.73
CA GLU A 12 8.60 1.68 -9.65
C GLU A 12 7.60 0.79 -8.91
N GLU A 13 6.41 1.30 -8.59
CA GLU A 13 5.37 0.57 -7.84
C GLU A 13 4.88 -0.69 -8.58
N ARG A 14 5.01 -0.73 -9.91
CA ARG A 14 4.67 -1.92 -10.69
C ARG A 14 5.55 -3.12 -10.36
N LYS A 15 6.75 -2.91 -9.80
CA LYS A 15 7.65 -4.00 -9.36
C LYS A 15 7.01 -4.90 -8.31
N ARG A 16 6.04 -4.43 -7.54
CA ARG A 16 5.31 -5.25 -6.56
C ARG A 16 4.58 -6.45 -7.17
N HIS A 17 4.23 -6.38 -8.45
CA HIS A 17 3.60 -7.48 -9.18
C HIS A 17 4.57 -8.60 -9.53
N SER A 18 5.87 -8.45 -9.26
CA SER A 18 6.86 -9.52 -9.43
C SER A 18 6.75 -10.58 -8.33
N ALA A 19 6.30 -10.20 -7.14
CA ALA A 19 6.02 -11.12 -6.03
C ALA A 19 4.58 -11.66 -6.12
N ARG A 20 4.40 -12.92 -5.68
CA ARG A 20 3.06 -13.53 -5.61
C ARG A 20 2.26 -12.89 -4.48
N GLY A 21 0.97 -12.65 -4.72
CA GLY A 21 0.08 -12.17 -3.66
C GLY A 21 -0.04 -13.18 -2.53
N GLY A 22 0.05 -12.70 -1.29
CA GLY A 22 -0.11 -13.49 -0.06
C GLY A 22 -1.37 -13.13 0.72
N LEU A 23 -1.58 -13.82 1.85
CA LEU A 23 -2.70 -13.54 2.77
C LEU A 23 -2.48 -12.25 3.56
N ILE A 24 -1.24 -11.98 3.96
CA ILE A 24 -0.87 -10.85 4.80
C ILE A 24 -0.11 -9.83 3.96
N PRO A 25 -0.56 -8.57 3.92
CA PRO A 25 0.15 -7.53 3.19
C PRO A 25 1.41 -7.09 3.98
N PRO A 26 2.56 -6.87 3.29
CA PRO A 26 3.81 -6.48 3.94
C PRO A 26 3.77 -5.13 4.68
N ASP A 27 2.82 -4.26 4.33
CA ASP A 27 2.56 -2.99 5.00
C ASP A 27 2.15 -3.13 6.49
N SER A 28 1.79 -4.35 6.92
CA SER A 28 1.60 -4.69 8.33
C SER A 28 2.83 -4.40 9.18
N LEU A 29 4.03 -4.35 8.59
CA LEU A 29 5.26 -3.92 9.26
C LEU A 29 5.20 -2.46 9.75
N SER A 30 4.29 -1.64 9.22
CA SER A 30 4.04 -0.28 9.72
C SER A 30 3.52 -0.29 11.17
N GLY A 31 2.89 -1.38 11.62
CA GLY A 31 2.29 -1.48 12.97
C GLY A 31 1.03 -0.65 13.17
N LYS A 32 0.58 0.09 12.15
CA LYS A 32 -0.64 0.90 12.16
C LYS A 32 -1.83 0.05 11.74
N THR A 33 -3.01 0.37 12.27
CA THR A 33 -4.27 -0.24 11.82
C THR A 33 -4.72 0.31 10.46
N TYR A 34 -4.19 1.47 10.06
CA TYR A 34 -4.48 2.14 8.80
C TYR A 34 -3.19 2.69 8.19
N THR A 35 -3.06 2.54 6.87
CA THR A 35 -1.86 2.88 6.09
C THR A 35 -2.26 3.64 4.82
N THR A 36 -1.49 4.66 4.43
CA THR A 36 -1.71 5.41 3.17
C THR A 36 -1.30 4.56 1.96
N TYR A 37 -1.62 5.00 0.72
CA TYR A 37 -1.16 4.26 -0.48
C TYR A 37 0.36 4.27 -0.61
N GLU A 38 0.98 5.41 -0.32
CA GLU A 38 2.43 5.61 -0.42
C GLU A 38 3.16 4.72 0.58
N GLU A 39 2.71 4.70 1.84
CA GLU A 39 3.29 3.82 2.85
C GLU A 39 3.10 2.34 2.46
N GLN A 40 1.91 1.95 2.01
CA GLN A 40 1.67 0.57 1.56
C GLN A 40 2.62 0.19 0.42
N PHE A 41 2.74 1.02 -0.60
CA PHE A 41 3.61 0.73 -1.74
C PHE A 41 5.09 0.71 -1.35
N GLN A 42 5.52 1.55 -0.42
CA GLN A 42 6.89 1.52 0.10
C GLN A 42 7.22 0.19 0.77
N TYR A 43 6.33 -0.34 1.62
CA TYR A 43 6.53 -1.65 2.25
C TYR A 43 6.44 -2.80 1.24
N GLU A 44 5.54 -2.73 0.27
CA GLU A 44 5.45 -3.73 -0.81
C GLU A 44 6.72 -3.78 -1.66
N LEU A 45 7.28 -2.62 -2.03
CA LEU A 45 8.54 -2.53 -2.77
C LEU A 45 9.71 -3.03 -1.93
N TYR A 46 9.81 -2.60 -0.67
CA TYR A 46 10.84 -3.08 0.24
C TYR A 46 10.79 -4.60 0.41
N TYR A 47 9.59 -5.17 0.52
CA TYR A 47 9.40 -6.61 0.64
C TYR A 47 9.87 -7.35 -0.62
N VAL A 48 9.53 -6.86 -1.81
CA VAL A 48 9.98 -7.44 -3.09
C VAL A 48 11.51 -7.43 -3.21
N ASP A 49 12.17 -6.38 -2.73
CA ASP A 49 13.62 -6.27 -2.78
C ASP A 49 14.33 -7.13 -1.70
N HIS A 50 13.65 -7.46 -0.59
CA HIS A 50 14.25 -8.12 0.59
C HIS A 50 13.54 -9.41 1.01
N ILE A 51 12.98 -10.14 0.04
CA ILE A 51 12.26 -11.41 0.29
C ILE A 51 13.17 -12.37 1.07
N SER A 52 12.77 -12.67 2.30
CA SER A 52 13.49 -13.57 3.19
C SER A 52 12.56 -14.17 4.23
N PHE A 53 12.87 -15.39 4.67
CA PHE A 53 12.06 -16.10 5.66
C PHE A 53 11.93 -15.34 7.00
N LEU A 54 12.99 -14.64 7.41
CA LEU A 54 12.96 -13.81 8.62
C LEU A 54 12.03 -12.60 8.48
N LEU A 55 11.93 -12.04 7.27
CA LEU A 55 11.00 -10.94 7.00
C LEU A 55 9.55 -11.42 7.09
N ASP A 56 9.24 -12.60 6.56
CA ASP A 56 7.90 -13.20 6.67
C ASP A 56 7.46 -13.40 8.12
N ILE A 57 8.37 -13.90 8.97
CA ILE A 57 8.11 -14.03 10.41
C ILE A 57 7.81 -12.67 11.05
N LYS A 58 8.58 -11.62 10.71
CA LYS A 58 8.32 -10.27 11.20
C LYS A 58 6.96 -9.74 10.78
N VAL A 59 6.56 -9.98 9.53
CA VAL A 59 5.24 -9.59 9.00
C VAL A 59 4.12 -10.27 9.79
N ILE A 60 4.27 -11.56 10.12
CA ILE A 60 3.29 -12.30 10.93
C ILE A 60 3.17 -11.70 12.33
N PHE A 61 4.30 -11.47 13.04
CA PHE A 61 4.27 -10.87 14.38
C PHE A 61 3.71 -9.45 14.40
N ALA A 62 4.05 -8.63 13.40
CA ALA A 62 3.51 -7.28 13.28
C ALA A 62 1.98 -7.30 13.10
N THR A 63 1.48 -8.24 12.30
CA THR A 63 0.04 -8.44 12.09
C THR A 63 -0.69 -8.81 13.38
N ILE A 64 -0.11 -9.73 14.18
CA ILE A 64 -0.68 -10.10 15.49
C ILE A 64 -0.76 -8.87 16.41
N SER A 65 0.29 -8.05 16.46
CA SER A 65 0.32 -6.82 17.25
C SER A 65 -0.77 -5.83 16.82
N ILE A 66 -0.95 -5.64 15.51
CA ILE A 66 -2.02 -4.78 14.96
C ILE A 66 -3.40 -5.28 15.38
N ILE A 67 -3.66 -6.60 15.29
CA ILE A 67 -4.95 -7.19 15.66
C ILE A 67 -5.23 -6.97 17.15
N VAL A 68 -4.25 -7.20 18.03
CA VAL A 68 -4.41 -6.98 19.48
C VAL A 68 -4.68 -5.50 19.79
N ASN A 69 -4.01 -4.57 19.09
CA ASN A 69 -4.26 -3.14 19.25
C ASN A 69 -5.63 -2.73 18.72
N ARG A 70 -6.10 -3.35 17.62
CA ARG A 70 -7.42 -3.10 17.05
C ARG A 70 -8.56 -3.49 18.00
N VAL A 71 -8.41 -4.55 18.79
CA VAL A 71 -9.42 -4.94 19.79
C VAL A 71 -9.60 -3.86 20.87
N LYS A 72 -8.57 -3.05 21.12
CA LYS A 72 -8.60 -1.99 22.14
C LYS A 72 -9.18 -0.67 21.61
N THR A 73 -9.25 -0.47 20.30
CA THR A 73 -9.71 0.79 19.69
C THR A 73 -11.11 0.62 19.09
N SER A 74 -12.00 1.60 19.29
CA SER A 74 -13.32 1.62 18.64
C SER A 74 -13.12 1.85 17.14
N TYR A 75 -13.30 0.80 16.33
CA TYR A 75 -13.11 0.84 14.89
C TYR A 75 -14.47 1.04 14.20
N GLY A 76 -14.66 2.16 13.50
CA GLY A 76 -15.87 2.30 12.66
C GLY A 76 -16.26 3.70 12.18
N SER A 77 -15.70 4.79 12.71
CA SER A 77 -16.27 6.14 12.44
C SER A 77 -15.38 7.14 11.70
N GLU A 78 -14.08 6.91 11.51
CA GLU A 78 -13.18 8.01 11.11
C GLU A 78 -12.30 7.79 9.85
N MET A 79 -12.29 6.62 9.22
CA MET A 79 -11.30 6.40 8.16
C MET A 79 -11.87 5.68 6.93
N ASP A 80 -12.32 6.47 5.96
CA ASP A 80 -12.60 5.99 4.61
C ASP A 80 -11.35 6.18 3.73
N ARG A 81 -10.75 5.08 3.27
CA ARG A 81 -9.62 5.15 2.33
C ARG A 81 -10.20 5.27 0.92
N PRO A 82 -10.05 6.41 0.24
CA PRO A 82 -10.59 6.54 -1.11
C PRO A 82 -9.92 5.54 -2.06
N HIS A 83 -10.59 5.24 -3.18
CA HIS A 83 -9.96 4.47 -4.25
C HIS A 83 -8.70 5.18 -4.79
N LEU A 84 -7.69 4.41 -5.23
CA LEU A 84 -6.38 4.94 -5.66
C LEU A 84 -6.51 6.00 -6.77
N ASN A 85 -7.45 5.81 -7.69
CA ASN A 85 -7.76 6.76 -8.76
C ASN A 85 -8.25 8.11 -8.24
N VAL A 86 -9.00 8.13 -7.14
CA VAL A 86 -9.46 9.35 -6.45
C VAL A 86 -8.31 9.94 -5.65
N TYR A 87 -7.58 9.11 -4.91
CA TYR A 87 -6.43 9.53 -4.11
C TYR A 87 -5.37 10.24 -4.96
N ARG A 88 -5.07 9.73 -6.16
CA ARG A 88 -4.10 10.30 -7.10
C ARG A 88 -4.72 11.06 -8.27
N ALA A 89 -6.00 11.44 -8.19
CA ALA A 89 -6.67 12.16 -9.28
C ALA A 89 -5.93 13.43 -9.71
N ASN A 90 -5.33 14.13 -8.75
CA ASN A 90 -4.57 15.37 -9.00
C ASN A 90 -3.16 15.11 -9.55
N LEU A 91 -2.54 13.96 -9.24
CA LEU A 91 -1.21 13.61 -9.72
C LEU A 91 -1.19 13.49 -11.26
N ASN A 92 -2.20 12.82 -11.83
CA ASN A 92 -2.34 12.67 -13.28
C ASN A 92 -2.76 13.98 -13.98
N LYS A 93 -3.45 14.90 -13.30
CA LYS A 93 -3.70 16.23 -13.85
C LYS A 93 -2.40 17.01 -14.07
N CYS A 94 -1.44 16.92 -13.16
CA CYS A 94 -0.14 17.58 -13.29
C CYS A 94 0.70 16.99 -14.43
N VAL A 95 0.80 15.66 -14.51
CA VAL A 95 1.54 14.96 -15.59
C VAL A 95 0.95 15.25 -16.97
N ASN A 96 -0.39 15.25 -17.10
CA ASN A 96 -1.04 15.57 -18.36
C ASN A 96 -0.95 17.07 -18.73
N LYS A 97 -0.80 17.96 -17.75
CA LYS A 97 -0.63 19.40 -17.98
C LYS A 97 0.77 19.73 -18.50
N GLU A 98 1.81 19.09 -17.98
CA GLU A 98 3.19 19.19 -18.51
C GLU A 98 3.32 18.68 -19.95
N SER A 99 2.42 17.79 -20.38
CA SER A 99 2.39 17.28 -21.76
C SER A 99 1.61 18.19 -22.73
N TYR A 100 0.91 19.22 -22.23
CA TYR A 100 0.17 20.22 -23.01
C TYR A 100 0.89 21.57 -23.11
N ASP A 101 1.87 21.83 -22.23
CA ASP A 101 2.75 23.01 -22.22
C ASP A 101 4.08 22.80 -22.96
N LYS A 102 4.19 21.75 -23.79
CA LYS A 102 5.29 21.51 -24.75
C LYS A 102 4.74 21.44 -26.17
#